data_AF-A0AB35U530-F1
#
_entry.id   AF-A0AB35U530-F1
#
_cell.length_a   1.000
_cell.length_b   1.000
_cell.length_c   1.000
_cell.angle_alpha   90.00
_cell.angle_beta   90.00
_cell.angle_gamma   90.00
#
_symmetry.space_group_name_H-M   'P 1'
#
loop_
_entity.id
_entity.type
_entity.pdbx_description
1 polymer ?
#
loop_
_entity_poly.entity_id
_entity_poly.type
_entity_poly.pdbx_seq_one_letter_code
_entity_poly.pdbx_strand_id
1 'polypeptide(L)' 'MSKKHGYWIHHRKPSDTVMGGYLYLPACDCSECGHTVNIEKPICPYCGTIMDRTAPADQEGPIEGEPETDKKD' A
#
# COMPACT_ATOMS: atom_id res chain seq x y z
N MET A 1 -18.63 -3.99 16.84
CA MET A 1 -18.17 -3.96 15.43
C MET A 1 -16.66 -3.77 15.43
N SER A 2 -15.91 -4.72 14.90
CA SER A 2 -14.45 -4.61 14.80
C SER A 2 -14.08 -3.55 13.78
N LYS A 3 -13.12 -2.67 14.11
CA LYS A 3 -12.58 -1.69 13.16
C LYS A 3 -11.74 -2.45 12.12
N LYS A 4 -11.97 -2.18 10.83
CA LYS A 4 -11.19 -2.76 9.73
C LYS A 4 -9.94 -1.91 9.48
N HIS A 5 -8.82 -2.58 9.23
CA HIS A 5 -7.53 -1.98 8.91
C HIS A 5 -7.15 -2.33 7.47
N GLY A 6 -6.52 -1.40 6.76
CA GLY A 6 -6.24 -1.49 5.33
C GLY A 6 -5.03 -0.65 4.90
N TYR A 7 -4.75 -0.65 3.60
CA TYR A 7 -3.70 0.15 2.98
C TYR A 7 -4.12 0.68 1.60
N TRP A 8 -3.44 1.73 1.16
CA TRP A 8 -3.62 2.33 -0.16
C TRP A 8 -2.74 1.61 -1.18
N ILE A 9 -3.34 1.20 -2.31
CA ILE A 9 -2.64 0.62 -3.45
C ILE A 9 -2.27 1.74 -4.41
N HIS A 10 -0.97 2.03 -4.57
CA HIS A 10 -0.49 3.09 -5.46
C HIS A 10 -0.41 2.64 -6.92
N HIS A 11 -0.92 3.48 -7.82
CA HIS A 11 -0.76 3.28 -9.25
C HIS A 11 0.49 3.98 -9.78
N ARG A 12 1.24 3.29 -10.64
CA ARG A 12 2.42 3.82 -11.33
C ARG A 12 2.33 3.57 -12.83
N LYS A 13 2.89 4.48 -13.63
CA LYS A 13 2.97 4.39 -15.08
C LYS A 13 4.43 4.42 -15.53
N PRO A 14 4.90 3.50 -16.40
CA PRO A 14 6.22 3.61 -17.01
C PRO A 14 6.42 4.95 -17.71
N SER A 15 7.60 5.54 -17.56
CA SER A 15 7.96 6.83 -18.13
C SER A 15 9.47 6.91 -18.34
N ASP A 16 9.87 7.21 -19.57
CA ASP A 16 11.24 7.47 -20.00
C ASP A 16 11.70 8.90 -19.67
N THR A 17 10.76 9.80 -19.34
CA THR A 17 11.06 11.20 -19.01
C THR A 17 11.56 11.40 -17.59
N VAL A 18 11.49 10.38 -16.73
CA VAL A 18 11.97 10.45 -15.34
C VAL A 18 13.04 9.40 -15.08
N MET A 19 14.06 9.79 -14.31
CA MET A 19 15.20 8.93 -13.98
C MET A 19 14.80 7.59 -13.35
N GLY A 20 13.70 7.57 -12.59
CA GLY A 20 13.19 6.36 -11.94
C GLY A 20 12.44 5.38 -12.85
N GLY A 21 12.25 5.70 -14.14
CA GLY A 21 11.55 4.86 -15.12
C GLY A 21 10.03 4.76 -14.94
N TYR A 22 9.46 5.35 -13.88
CA TYR A 22 8.02 5.34 -13.60
C TYR A 22 7.57 6.66 -12.95
N LEU A 23 6.35 7.07 -13.28
CA LEU A 23 5.62 8.15 -12.63
C LEU A 23 4.56 7.57 -11.69
N TYR A 24 4.49 8.09 -10.47
CA TYR A 24 3.38 7.82 -9.56
C TYR A 24 2.15 8.61 -10.01
N LEU A 25 1.01 7.93 -10.11
CA LEU A 25 -0.25 8.56 -10.44
C LEU A 25 -0.92 9.07 -9.15
N PRO A 26 -1.65 10.21 -9.21
CA PRO A 26 -2.45 10.70 -8.09
C PRO A 26 -3.76 9.88 -7.99
N ALA A 27 -3.63 8.56 -7.95
CA ALA A 27 -4.72 7.61 -7.86
C ALA A 27 -4.26 6.45 -6.99
N CYS A 28 -5.04 6.16 -5.94
CA CYS A 28 -4.80 5.08 -5.01
C CYS A 28 -6.09 4.31 -4.76
N ASP A 29 -6.03 2.98 -4.70
CA ASP A 29 -7.21 2.16 -4.40
C ASP A 29 -7.21 1.71 -2.95
N CYS A 30 -8.40 1.65 -2.33
CA CYS A 30 -8.56 1.05 -1.01
C CYS A 30 -8.46 -0.48 -1.12
N SER A 31 -7.53 -1.10 -0.37
CA SER A 31 -7.38 -2.57 -0.33
C SER A 31 -8.64 -3.31 0.10
N GLU A 32 -9.52 -2.68 0.89
CA GLU A 32 -10.72 -3.31 1.44
C GLU A 32 -11.96 -3.19 0.55
N CYS A 33 -12.17 -2.06 -0.12
CA CYS A 33 -13.40 -1.81 -0.89
C CYS A 33 -13.17 -1.53 -2.37
N GLY A 34 -11.92 -1.43 -2.83
CA GLY A 34 -11.56 -1.23 -4.23
C GLY A 34 -11.85 0.17 -4.79
N HIS A 35 -12.40 1.09 -4.00
CA HIS A 35 -12.63 2.45 -4.47
C HIS A 35 -11.33 3.24 -4.62
N THR A 36 -11.23 3.97 -5.74
CA THR A 36 -10.11 4.87 -6.02
C THR A 36 -10.30 6.24 -5.38
N VAL A 37 -9.23 6.78 -4.80
CA VAL A 37 -9.12 8.16 -4.31
C VAL A 37 -7.93 8.85 -4.97
N ASN A 38 -7.98 10.18 -5.03
CA ASN A 38 -6.87 10.99 -5.55
C ASN A 38 -5.89 11.47 -4.47
N ILE A 39 -6.22 11.26 -3.19
CA ILE A 39 -5.40 11.62 -2.05
C ILE A 39 -5.56 10.58 -0.95
N GLU A 40 -4.44 10.17 -0.38
CA GLU A 40 -4.44 9.26 0.77
C GLU A 40 -5.00 9.95 2.00
N LYS A 41 -5.85 9.22 2.73
CA LYS A 41 -6.37 9.65 4.03
C LYS A 41 -6.18 8.54 5.07
N PRO A 42 -6.09 8.88 6.36
CA PRO A 42 -6.02 7.88 7.44
C PRO A 42 -7.26 6.97 7.52
N ILE A 43 -8.37 7.38 6.89
CA ILE A 43 -9.61 6.62 6.83
C ILE A 43 -10.12 6.65 5.39
N CYS A 44 -10.49 5.48 4.85
CA CYS A 44 -11.14 5.39 3.55
C CYS A 44 -12.49 6.13 3.58
N PRO A 45 -12.71 7.15 2.71
CA PRO A 45 -13.94 7.93 2.72
C PRO A 45 -15.16 7.15 2.24
N TYR A 46 -14.97 6.01 1.58
CA TYR A 46 -16.05 5.18 1.03
C TYR A 46 -16.52 4.09 1.98
N CYS A 47 -15.59 3.37 2.64
CA CYS A 47 -15.93 2.22 3.48
C CYS A 47 -15.59 2.40 4.97
N GLY A 48 -14.86 3.45 5.34
CA GLY A 48 -14.50 3.72 6.73
C GLY A 48 -13.33 2.89 7.29
N THR A 49 -12.65 2.08 6.46
CA THR A 49 -11.43 1.36 6.85
C THR A 49 -10.33 2.32 7.31
N ILE A 50 -9.64 1.97 8.39
CA ILE A 50 -8.46 2.68 8.89
C ILE A 50 -7.25 2.31 8.03
N MET A 51 -6.56 3.30 7.49
CA MET A 51 -5.48 3.12 6.53
C MET A 51 -4.14 3.32 7.22
N ASP A 52 -3.67 2.30 7.90
CA ASP A 52 -2.45 2.30 8.73
C ASP A 52 -1.44 1.22 8.33
N ARG A 53 -1.68 0.48 7.24
CA ARG A 53 -0.80 -0.61 6.75
C ARG A 53 -0.62 -1.74 7.77
N THR A 54 -1.62 -1.92 8.65
CA THR A 54 -1.73 -3.12 9.47
C THR A 54 -2.89 -3.98 8.99
N ALA A 55 -3.15 -3.98 7.68
CA ALA A 55 -4.15 -4.86 7.11
C ALA A 55 -3.74 -6.31 7.38
N PRO A 56 -4.67 -7.25 7.57
CA PRO A 56 -4.32 -8.64 7.82
C PRO A 56 -3.40 -9.26 6.75
N ALA A 57 -3.47 -8.77 5.51
CA ALA A 57 -2.58 -9.18 4.41
C ALA A 57 -1.10 -8.75 4.62
N ASP A 58 -0.84 -7.74 5.46
CA ASP A 58 0.52 -7.30 5.83
C ASP A 58 1.04 -8.02 7.09
N GLN A 59 0.20 -8.83 7.76
CA GLN A 59 0.54 -9.62 8.96
C GLN A 59 0.89 -11.08 8.64
N GLU A 60 1.03 -11.44 7.38
CA GLU A 60 1.77 -12.65 7.04
C GLU A 60 3.23 -12.38 7.45
N GLY A 61 3.72 -13.16 8.41
CA GLY A 61 5.09 -13.06 8.92
C GLY A 61 6.12 -13.17 7.78
N PRO A 62 7.43 -13.02 8.09
CA PRO A 62 8.47 -13.13 7.07
C PRO A 62 8.22 -14.38 6.23
N ILE A 63 8.12 -14.19 4.91
CA ILE A 63 8.05 -15.30 3.98
C ILE A 63 9.26 -16.20 4.26
N GLU A 64 9.01 -17.43 4.71
CA GLU A 64 10.08 -18.40 4.96
C GLU A 64 10.81 -18.64 3.63
N GLY A 65 11.96 -17.98 3.44
CA GLY A 65 12.75 -18.08 2.21
C GLY A 65 13.54 -16.84 1.79
N GLU A 66 13.35 -15.65 2.37
CA GLU A 66 14.25 -14.52 2.10
C GLU A 66 15.54 -14.63 2.93
N PRO A 67 16.72 -14.70 2.29
CA PRO A 67 17.97 -14.70 3.05
C PRO A 67 18.12 -13.36 3.78
N GLU A 68 18.28 -13.45 5.10
CA GLU A 68 18.67 -12.34 5.97
C GLU A 68 19.93 -11.70 5.38
N THR A 69 19.82 -10.50 4.80
CA THR A 69 20.99 -9.79 4.31
C THR A 69 21.76 -9.29 5.53
N ASP A 70 22.74 -10.10 5.93
CA ASP A 70 24.03 -9.78 6.55
C ASP A 70 24.15 -8.33 7.06
N LYS A 71 23.79 -8.12 8.34
CA LYS A 71 24.30 -6.97 9.10
C LYS A 71 25.77 -7.23 9.37
N LYS A 72 26.62 -6.63 8.54
CA LYS A 72 28.07 -6.60 8.75
C LYS A 72 28.41 -5.55 9.81
N ASP A 73 29.01 -6.01 10.91
CA ASP A 73 29.58 -5.21 12.01
C ASP A 73 30.67 -4.21 11.55
#